data_AF-A0A8J6PK17-F1
#
_entry.id   AF-A0A8J6PK17-F1
#
_cell.length_a   1.000
_cell.length_b   1.000
_cell.length_c   1.000
_cell.angle_alpha   90.00
_cell.angle_beta   90.00
_cell.angle_gamma   90.00
#
_symmetry.space_group_name_H-M   'P 1'
#
loop_
_entity.id
_entity.type
_entity.pdbx_description
1 polymer ?
#
loop_
_entity_poly.entity_id
_entity_poly.type
_entity_poly.pdbx_seq_one_letter_code
_entity_poly.pdbx_strand_id
1 'polypeptide(L)'
;MNLTGIISISGKPGLYKVVAQAKNSVIVESLEDNKRVPAYATDRISALEDISIYTYGEDKPLKEIYTDIFNKENGGATLSHKDDIKKLTAYLTEILPDYDQERVYSSDIKKLFQWYNLLHKSGNLKLEEEVAEEVTEETEKTAEKAEKKEKKAATAKKPAAAKKPAAAAKPAKSAKPAGAAKAKTTVQRKSGSN
;
A
#
# COMPACT_ATOMS: atom_id res chain seq x y z
N MET A 1 14.77 -7.32 12.43
CA MET A 1 14.66 -6.30 11.35
C MET A 1 13.40 -5.47 11.50
N ASN A 2 13.45 -4.18 11.21
CA ASN A 2 12.26 -3.32 11.27
C ASN A 2 11.61 -3.16 9.87
N LEU A 3 10.37 -3.66 9.72
CA LEU A 3 9.56 -3.53 8.50
C LEU A 3 8.35 -2.59 8.70
N THR A 4 8.27 -1.94 9.86
CA THR A 4 7.11 -1.16 10.26
C THR A 4 6.96 0.08 9.38
N GLY A 5 5.73 0.35 8.95
CA GLY A 5 5.43 1.46 8.05
C GLY A 5 5.86 1.23 6.59
N ILE A 6 6.43 0.08 6.24
CA ILE A 6 6.65 -0.32 4.86
C ILE A 6 5.43 -1.08 4.33
N ILE A 7 4.94 -0.68 3.17
CA ILE A 7 3.77 -1.25 2.53
C ILE A 7 4.06 -1.66 1.09
N SER A 8 3.33 -2.66 0.63
CA SER A 8 3.18 -2.99 -0.78
C SER A 8 1.80 -2.56 -1.27
N ILE A 9 1.72 -2.12 -2.53
CA ILE A 9 0.46 -1.73 -3.16
C ILE A 9 0.23 -2.62 -4.37
N SER A 10 -0.83 -3.43 -4.36
CA SER A 10 -1.13 -4.34 -5.47
C SER A 10 -1.31 -3.57 -6.79
N GLY A 11 -0.70 -4.08 -7.85
CA GLY A 11 -0.72 -3.45 -9.19
C GLY A 11 0.30 -2.33 -9.38
N LYS A 12 0.97 -1.86 -8.33
CA LYS A 12 2.10 -0.93 -8.43
C LYS A 12 3.39 -1.68 -8.08
N PRO A 13 4.45 -1.60 -8.90
CA PRO A 13 5.74 -2.18 -8.55
C PRO A 13 6.37 -1.41 -7.38
N GLY A 14 7.29 -2.07 -6.70
CA GLY A 14 8.08 -1.48 -5.63
C GLY A 14 7.47 -1.62 -4.24
N LEU A 15 8.11 -0.92 -3.30
CA LEU A 15 7.72 -0.78 -1.91
C LEU A 15 7.57 0.69 -1.57
N TYR A 16 6.72 0.99 -0.60
CA TYR A 16 6.44 2.36 -0.18
C TYR A 16 6.55 2.49 1.33
N LYS A 17 7.09 3.60 1.81
CA LYS A 17 7.08 3.98 3.23
C LYS A 17 5.90 4.91 3.51
N VAL A 18 5.17 4.66 4.57
CA VAL A 18 4.10 5.57 5.03
C VAL A 18 4.73 6.81 5.66
N VAL A 19 4.35 7.99 5.17
CA VAL A 19 4.87 9.28 5.68
C VAL A 19 3.81 10.03 6.48
N ALA A 20 2.55 10.02 6.02
CA ALA A 20 1.47 10.70 6.71
C ALA A 20 0.12 10.09 6.38
N GLN A 21 -0.82 10.15 7.32
CA GLN A 21 -2.22 9.81 7.07
C GLN A 21 -3.02 11.08 6.77
N ALA A 22 -3.82 11.06 5.71
CA ALA A 22 -4.79 12.08 5.37
C ALA A 22 -6.21 11.51 5.46
N LYS A 23 -7.22 12.39 5.42
CA LYS A 23 -8.62 12.02 5.71
C LYS A 23 -9.16 10.86 4.86
N ASN A 24 -8.75 10.77 3.58
CA ASN A 24 -9.22 9.76 2.63
C ASN A 24 -8.06 9.06 1.88
N SER A 25 -6.82 9.23 2.34
CA SER A 25 -5.63 8.70 1.66
C SER A 25 -4.45 8.61 2.62
N VAL A 26 -3.51 7.73 2.33
CA VAL A 26 -2.21 7.68 3.02
C VAL A 26 -1.17 8.26 2.07
N ILE A 27 -0.37 9.22 2.53
CA ILE A 27 0.75 9.75 1.77
C ILE A 27 1.92 8.79 1.97
N VAL A 28 2.37 8.21 0.86
CA VAL A 28 3.40 7.18 0.84
C VAL A 28 4.56 7.63 -0.02
N GLU A 29 5.77 7.23 0.33
CA GLU A 29 7.01 7.56 -0.38
C GLU A 29 7.59 6.29 -0.99
N SER A 30 7.85 6.29 -2.30
CA SER A 30 8.46 5.14 -2.98
C SER A 30 9.89 4.92 -2.50
N LEU A 31 10.24 3.68 -2.16
CA LEU A 31 11.62 3.32 -1.77
C LEU A 31 12.60 3.29 -2.95
N GLU A 32 12.12 3.32 -4.19
CA GLU A 32 12.96 3.34 -5.39
C GLU A 32 13.32 4.77 -5.79
N ASP A 33 12.32 5.65 -5.81
CA ASP A 33 12.41 6.98 -6.42
C ASP A 33 12.39 8.13 -5.38
N ASN A 34 12.11 7.84 -4.11
CA ASN A 34 11.84 8.83 -3.04
C ASN A 34 10.72 9.83 -3.39
N LYS A 35 9.85 9.46 -4.33
CA LYS A 35 8.69 10.27 -4.75
C LYS A 35 7.50 9.97 -3.86
N ARG A 36 6.81 11.04 -3.47
CA ARG A 36 5.58 10.96 -2.66
C ARG A 36 4.35 10.86 -3.54
N VAL A 37 3.54 9.85 -3.27
CA VAL A 37 2.28 9.60 -3.98
C VAL A 37 1.16 9.35 -2.97
N PRO A 38 -0.07 9.80 -3.25
CA PRO A 38 -1.22 9.41 -2.44
C PRO A 38 -1.60 7.96 -2.76
N ALA A 39 -1.68 7.12 -1.73
CA ALA A 39 -2.31 5.81 -1.75
C ALA A 39 -3.74 5.94 -1.23
N TYR A 40 -4.71 5.42 -1.99
CA TYR A 40 -6.13 5.55 -1.65
C TYR A 40 -6.65 4.28 -0.98
N ALA A 41 -7.74 4.37 -0.23
CA ALA A 41 -8.38 3.20 0.40
C ALA A 41 -8.89 2.15 -0.61
N THR A 42 -9.05 2.54 -1.87
CA THR A 42 -9.39 1.62 -2.97
C THR A 42 -8.20 0.81 -3.47
N ASP A 43 -6.97 1.27 -3.20
CA ASP A 43 -5.77 0.52 -3.52
C ASP A 43 -5.67 -0.67 -2.55
N ARG A 44 -5.31 -1.86 -3.04
CA ARG A 44 -5.07 -3.01 -2.15
C ARG A 44 -3.69 -2.86 -1.52
N ILE A 45 -3.68 -2.29 -0.33
CA ILE A 45 -2.48 -2.02 0.46
C ILE A 45 -2.26 -3.17 1.43
N SER A 46 -1.04 -3.67 1.51
CA SER A 46 -0.64 -4.69 2.49
C SER A 46 0.64 -4.24 3.19
N ALA A 47 0.63 -4.19 4.52
CA ALA A 47 1.82 -3.89 5.31
C ALA A 47 2.79 -5.07 5.24
N LEU A 48 4.09 -4.80 5.07
CA LEU A 48 5.09 -5.85 4.96
C LEU A 48 5.25 -6.66 6.26
N GLU A 49 4.92 -6.05 7.40
CA GLU A 49 4.94 -6.69 8.72
C GLU A 49 3.85 -7.77 8.90
N ASP A 50 2.73 -7.64 8.19
CA ASP A 50 1.60 -8.58 8.26
C ASP A 50 1.71 -9.73 7.25
N ILE A 51 2.68 -9.68 6.33
CA ILE A 51 2.84 -10.70 5.29
C ILE A 51 3.70 -11.84 5.83
N SER A 52 3.20 -13.05 5.68
CA SER A 52 3.87 -14.31 6.01
C SER A 52 3.91 -15.26 4.80
N ILE A 53 4.80 -16.24 4.88
CA ILE A 53 4.89 -17.34 3.92
C ILE A 53 4.29 -18.58 4.54
N TYR A 54 3.43 -19.25 3.78
CA TYR A 54 2.85 -20.53 4.17
C TYR A 54 3.94 -21.59 4.30
N THR A 55 3.95 -22.26 5.43
CA THR A 55 4.75 -23.46 5.69
C THR A 55 3.81 -24.63 5.95
N TYR A 56 4.36 -25.84 6.06
CA TYR A 56 3.56 -27.00 6.47
C TYR A 56 3.14 -26.97 7.96
N GLY A 57 3.72 -26.07 8.76
CA GLY A 57 3.41 -25.89 10.16
C GLY A 57 2.80 -24.51 10.43
N GLU A 58 3.59 -23.62 11.01
CA GLU A 58 3.20 -22.24 11.31
C GLU A 58 3.71 -21.28 10.24
N ASP A 59 2.85 -20.36 9.80
CA ASP A 59 3.20 -19.36 8.79
C ASP A 59 4.38 -18.50 9.27
N LYS A 60 5.44 -18.44 8.48
CA LYS A 60 6.67 -17.73 8.86
C LYS A 60 6.60 -16.27 8.38
N PRO A 61 6.71 -15.27 9.26
CA PRO A 61 6.61 -13.86 8.87
C PRO A 61 7.81 -13.42 8.03
N LEU A 62 7.60 -12.47 7.10
CA LEU A 62 8.68 -11.96 6.24
C LEU A 62 9.85 -11.35 7.03
N LYS A 63 9.58 -10.80 8.22
CA LYS A 63 10.61 -10.27 9.13
C LYS A 63 11.72 -11.30 9.42
N GLU A 64 11.33 -12.53 9.72
CA GLU A 64 12.28 -13.60 10.05
C GLU A 64 13.02 -14.06 8.79
N ILE A 65 12.30 -14.23 7.69
CA ILE A 65 12.86 -14.70 6.42
C ILE A 65 13.90 -13.72 5.89
N TYR A 66 13.62 -12.41 5.93
CA TYR A 66 14.61 -11.40 5.55
C TYR A 66 15.79 -11.34 6.51
N THR A 67 15.59 -11.64 7.79
CA THR A 67 16.68 -11.75 8.76
C THR A 67 17.59 -12.92 8.41
N ASP A 68 17.02 -14.08 8.09
CA ASP A 68 17.78 -15.26 7.65
C ASP A 68 18.55 -15.00 6.35
N ILE A 69 17.93 -14.35 5.37
CA ILE A 69 18.59 -13.96 4.11
C ILE A 69 19.76 -13.02 4.37
N PHE A 70 19.58 -12.01 5.22
CA PHE A 70 20.60 -11.02 5.52
C PHE A 70 21.78 -11.62 6.28
N ASN A 71 21.52 -12.54 7.22
CA ASN A 71 22.56 -13.27 7.92
C ASN A 71 23.38 -14.14 6.94
N LYS A 72 22.71 -14.80 5.99
CA LYS A 72 23.35 -15.65 4.98
C LYS A 72 24.20 -14.84 3.99
N GLU A 73 23.70 -13.69 3.53
CA GLU A 73 24.37 -12.80 2.59
C GLU A 73 25.35 -11.82 3.29
N ASN A 74 25.54 -11.92 4.61
CA ASN A 74 26.36 -11.02 5.43
C ASN A 74 26.03 -9.54 5.22
N GLY A 75 24.73 -9.22 5.16
CA GLY A 75 24.24 -7.87 4.86
C GLY A 75 24.32 -7.46 3.39
N GLY A 76 24.57 -8.42 2.49
CA GLY A 76 24.56 -8.22 1.04
C GLY A 76 23.17 -8.25 0.40
N ALA A 77 23.15 -7.86 -0.88
CA ALA A 77 22.01 -8.09 -1.76
C ALA A 77 21.91 -9.58 -2.11
N THR A 78 20.71 -10.07 -2.37
CA THR A 78 20.46 -11.47 -2.74
C THR A 78 20.26 -11.62 -4.26
N LEU A 79 19.85 -12.81 -4.69
CA LEU A 79 19.50 -13.12 -6.08
C LEU A 79 18.51 -12.12 -6.69
N SER A 80 18.58 -11.96 -8.01
CA SER A 80 17.66 -11.07 -8.71
C SER A 80 16.30 -11.73 -8.88
N HIS A 81 15.23 -10.97 -8.68
CA HIS A 81 13.86 -11.43 -8.98
C HIS A 81 13.62 -11.76 -10.47
N LYS A 82 14.59 -11.44 -11.35
CA LYS A 82 14.59 -11.76 -12.78
C LYS A 82 15.29 -13.09 -13.08
N ASP A 83 15.95 -13.69 -12.11
CA ASP A 83 16.59 -14.99 -12.28
C ASP A 83 15.56 -16.10 -12.51
N ASP A 84 16.07 -17.26 -12.92
CA ASP A 84 15.22 -18.42 -13.16
C ASP A 84 14.50 -18.86 -11.88
N ILE A 85 13.22 -19.22 -12.02
CA ILE A 85 12.37 -19.57 -10.89
C ILE A 85 12.96 -20.73 -10.09
N LYS A 86 13.59 -21.70 -10.78
CA LYS A 86 14.21 -22.86 -10.12
C LYS A 86 15.36 -22.45 -9.20
N LYS A 87 16.12 -21.43 -9.57
CA LYS A 87 17.20 -20.87 -8.73
C LYS A 87 16.63 -20.18 -7.51
N LEU A 88 15.59 -19.38 -7.71
CA LEU A 88 14.90 -18.67 -6.63
C LEU A 88 14.24 -19.65 -5.64
N THR A 89 13.59 -20.70 -6.13
CA THR A 89 13.01 -21.74 -5.29
C THR A 89 14.09 -22.51 -4.55
N ALA A 90 15.19 -22.89 -5.20
CA ALA A 90 16.28 -23.61 -4.53
C ALA A 90 16.90 -22.79 -3.39
N TYR A 91 17.08 -21.48 -3.62
CA TYR A 91 17.57 -20.58 -2.59
C TYR A 91 16.57 -20.43 -1.43
N LEU A 92 15.27 -20.34 -1.73
CA LEU A 92 14.22 -20.31 -0.71
C LEU A 92 14.19 -21.61 0.09
N THR A 93 14.31 -22.78 -0.54
CA THR A 93 14.37 -24.09 0.14
C THR A 93 15.59 -24.19 1.07
N GLU A 94 16.70 -23.54 0.74
CA GLU A 94 17.89 -23.55 1.60
C GLU A 94 17.69 -22.75 2.90
N ILE A 95 16.86 -21.70 2.86
CA ILE A 95 16.55 -20.86 4.02
C ILE A 95 15.33 -21.38 4.78
N LEU A 96 14.33 -21.85 4.04
CA LEU A 96 13.02 -22.28 4.54
C LEU A 96 12.67 -23.60 3.84
N PRO A 97 13.22 -24.74 4.31
CA PRO A 97 13.01 -26.03 3.66
C PRO A 97 11.57 -26.55 3.77
N ASP A 98 10.79 -26.02 4.71
CA ASP A 98 9.44 -26.42 5.09
C ASP A 98 8.33 -25.55 4.48
N TYR A 99 8.64 -24.73 3.46
CA TYR A 99 7.64 -23.87 2.81
C TYR A 99 6.63 -24.70 2.00
N ASP A 100 5.37 -24.28 2.03
CA ASP A 100 4.30 -24.96 1.30
C ASP A 100 4.36 -24.61 -0.20
N GLN A 101 4.84 -25.55 -1.01
CA GLN A 101 5.00 -25.39 -2.45
C GLN A 101 3.68 -25.28 -3.21
N GLU A 102 2.56 -25.74 -2.64
CA GLU A 102 1.24 -25.68 -3.29
C GLU A 102 0.57 -24.32 -3.08
N ARG A 103 0.82 -23.70 -1.93
CA ARG A 103 0.25 -22.38 -1.58
C ARG A 103 1.12 -21.21 -1.99
N VAL A 104 2.44 -21.38 -2.02
CA VAL A 104 3.38 -20.32 -2.36
C VAL A 104 3.59 -20.28 -3.88
N TYR A 105 2.97 -19.30 -4.53
CA TYR A 105 3.10 -19.14 -5.98
C TYR A 105 4.48 -18.59 -6.37
N SER A 106 4.94 -18.94 -7.58
CA SER A 106 6.22 -18.45 -8.11
C SER A 106 6.30 -16.92 -8.21
N SER A 107 5.15 -16.24 -8.34
CA SER A 107 5.08 -14.77 -8.31
C SER A 107 5.43 -14.20 -6.94
N ASP A 108 5.05 -14.88 -5.86
CA ASP A 108 5.31 -14.41 -4.50
C ASP A 108 6.76 -14.65 -4.13
N ILE A 109 7.36 -15.76 -4.59
CA ILE A 109 8.81 -15.99 -4.53
C ILE A 109 9.56 -14.86 -5.24
N LYS A 110 9.15 -14.47 -6.47
CA LYS A 110 9.78 -13.34 -7.18
C LYS A 110 9.64 -12.02 -6.42
N LYS A 111 8.45 -11.74 -5.86
CA LYS A 111 8.22 -10.53 -5.05
C LYS A 111 9.10 -10.49 -3.81
N LEU A 112 9.26 -11.62 -3.12
CA LEU A 112 10.12 -11.75 -1.93
C LEU A 112 11.53 -11.24 -2.21
N PHE A 113 12.18 -11.76 -3.25
CA PHE A 113 13.53 -11.35 -3.65
C PHE A 113 13.59 -9.92 -4.18
N GLN A 114 12.56 -9.47 -4.90
CA GLN A 114 12.47 -8.08 -5.35
C GLN A 114 12.45 -7.13 -4.16
N TRP A 115 11.56 -7.39 -3.20
CA TRP A 115 11.37 -6.58 -2.00
C TRP A 115 12.61 -6.55 -1.12
N TYR A 116 13.26 -7.69 -0.88
CA TYR A 116 14.51 -7.72 -0.13
C TYR A 116 15.58 -6.81 -0.77
N ASN A 117 15.78 -6.93 -2.09
CA ASN A 117 16.76 -6.10 -2.80
C ASN A 117 16.40 -4.61 -2.79
N LEU A 118 15.12 -4.26 -2.77
CA LEU A 118 14.67 -2.87 -2.63
C LEU A 118 14.90 -2.32 -1.22
N LEU A 119 14.64 -3.12 -0.19
CA LEU A 119 14.94 -2.77 1.20
C LEU A 119 16.44 -2.58 1.40
N HIS A 120 17.25 -3.41 0.76
CA HIS A 120 18.72 -3.33 0.81
C HIS A 120 19.23 -2.04 0.17
N LYS A 121 18.79 -1.75 -1.05
CA LYS A 121 19.18 -0.54 -1.78
C LYS A 121 18.74 0.75 -1.10
N SER A 122 17.59 0.75 -0.44
CA SER A 122 17.05 1.92 0.24
C SER A 122 17.63 2.13 1.64
N GLY A 123 18.48 1.23 2.14
CA GLY A 123 19.06 1.32 3.48
C GLY A 123 18.04 1.12 4.62
N ASN A 124 16.85 0.62 4.31
CA ASN A 124 15.80 0.33 5.30
C ASN A 124 15.97 -1.06 5.94
N LEU A 125 17.04 -1.77 5.60
CA LEU A 125 17.46 -3.01 6.23
C LEU A 125 18.22 -2.72 7.55
N LYS A 126 17.54 -2.09 8.52
CA LYS A 126 18.10 -1.86 9.86
C LYS A 126 17.82 -3.06 10.77
N LEU A 127 18.86 -3.66 11.32
CA LEU A 127 18.75 -4.62 12.41
C LEU A 127 18.29 -3.87 13.67
N GLU A 128 17.48 -4.52 14.51
CA GLU A 128 16.75 -3.88 15.62
C GLU A 128 17.63 -3.18 16.67
N GLU A 129 18.95 -3.40 16.68
CA GLU A 129 19.88 -2.78 17.62
C GLU A 129 20.17 -1.29 17.34
N GLU A 130 19.97 -0.79 16.11
CA GLU A 130 20.20 0.64 15.78
C GLU A 130 18.93 1.52 15.83
N VAL A 131 17.76 0.95 16.12
CA VAL A 131 16.46 1.65 15.95
C VAL A 131 15.95 2.31 17.24
N ALA A 132 16.57 2.03 18.38
CA ALA A 132 16.17 2.63 19.67
C ALA A 132 16.36 4.16 19.71
N GLU A 133 17.21 4.74 18.86
CA GLU A 133 17.44 6.19 18.80
C GLU A 133 16.55 6.96 17.80
N GLU A 134 15.96 6.32 16.78
CA GLU A 134 15.14 7.05 15.78
C GLU A 134 13.64 7.09 16.11
N VAL A 135 13.10 6.13 16.87
CA VAL A 135 11.66 6.04 17.16
C VAL A 135 11.20 7.07 18.20
N THR A 136 12.11 7.55 19.05
CA THR A 136 11.84 8.58 20.06
C THR A 136 11.63 9.97 19.44
N GLU A 137 12.21 10.27 18.28
CA GLU A 137 12.11 11.62 17.69
C GLU A 137 10.85 11.85 16.82
N GLU A 138 10.25 10.81 16.24
CA GLU A 138 9.04 10.95 15.40
C GLU A 138 7.74 10.92 16.21
N THR A 139 7.75 10.36 17.42
CA THR A 139 6.56 10.33 18.29
C THR A 139 6.28 11.67 18.97
N GLU A 140 7.30 12.47 19.31
CA GLU A 140 7.08 13.78 19.96
C GLU A 140 6.59 14.88 19.00
N LYS A 141 6.94 14.85 17.70
CA LYS A 141 6.53 15.88 16.74
C LYS A 141 5.06 15.80 16.30
N THR A 142 4.37 14.68 16.55
CA THR A 142 2.98 14.49 16.12
C THR A 142 1.95 14.96 17.17
N ALA A 143 2.33 15.02 18.45
CA ALA A 143 1.44 15.47 19.53
C ALA A 143 1.25 17.00 19.59
N GLU A 144 2.28 17.80 19.28
CA GLU A 144 2.21 19.27 19.49
C GLU A 144 1.34 20.02 18.46
N LYS A 145 1.06 19.42 17.29
CA LYS A 145 0.32 20.11 16.21
C LYS A 145 -1.21 19.98 16.33
N ALA A 146 -1.72 19.15 17.25
CA ALA A 146 -3.16 18.96 17.45
C ALA A 146 -3.79 20.03 18.36
N GLU A 147 -3.08 20.58 19.35
CA GLU A 147 -3.69 21.48 20.35
C GLU A 147 -3.86 22.94 19.92
N LYS A 148 -3.19 23.42 18.87
CA LYS A 148 -3.23 24.87 18.53
C LYS A 148 -4.41 25.30 17.65
N LYS A 149 -5.31 24.39 17.25
CA LYS A 149 -6.42 24.71 16.31
C LYS A 149 -7.80 24.84 16.96
N GLU A 150 -7.97 24.56 18.26
CA GLU A 150 -9.30 24.59 18.90
C GLU A 150 -9.70 25.91 19.60
N LYS A 151 -8.80 26.90 19.77
CA LYS A 151 -9.12 28.10 20.56
C LYS A 151 -9.69 29.32 19.82
N LYS A 152 -10.07 29.26 18.53
CA LYS A 152 -10.57 30.44 17.79
C LYS A 152 -12.01 30.39 17.27
N ALA A 153 -12.82 29.40 17.62
CA ALA A 153 -14.20 29.28 17.12
C ALA A 153 -15.31 29.46 18.18
N ALA A 154 -14.98 29.76 19.44
CA ALA A 154 -15.97 29.88 20.51
C ALA A 154 -16.06 31.33 21.05
N THR A 155 -16.70 32.24 20.31
CA THR A 155 -17.30 33.47 20.88
C THR A 155 -18.28 34.13 19.90
N ALA A 156 -19.52 33.63 19.86
CA ALA A 156 -20.72 34.42 19.60
C ALA A 156 -21.96 33.68 20.15
N LYS A 157 -22.44 34.15 21.32
CA LYS A 157 -23.71 33.77 22.00
C LYS A 157 -24.92 34.16 21.11
N LYS A 158 -25.88 33.26 20.83
CA LYS A 158 -27.14 32.91 21.56
C LYS A 158 -28.36 33.84 21.18
N PRO A 159 -29.64 33.51 21.48
CA PRO A 159 -30.59 32.64 20.75
C PRO A 159 -32.01 33.25 20.52
N ALA A 160 -32.92 32.52 19.86
CA ALA A 160 -34.40 32.42 20.08
C ALA A 160 -35.04 31.85 18.79
N ALA A 161 -36.22 31.25 18.70
CA ALA A 161 -37.13 30.49 19.57
C ALA A 161 -38.22 29.95 18.61
N ALA A 162 -38.67 28.71 18.85
CA ALA A 162 -39.84 27.98 18.31
C ALA A 162 -40.87 28.70 17.40
N LYS A 163 -41.29 28.01 16.32
CA LYS A 163 -42.70 27.59 16.06
C LYS A 163 -42.86 26.82 14.71
N LYS A 164 -43.43 25.62 14.78
CA LYS A 164 -44.26 24.93 13.74
C LYS A 164 -45.75 25.18 14.11
N PRO A 165 -46.83 24.92 13.31
CA PRO A 165 -46.98 23.83 12.32
C PRO A 165 -47.89 24.09 11.06
N ALA A 166 -48.02 23.03 10.21
CA ALA A 166 -49.13 22.68 9.27
C ALA A 166 -49.30 23.52 7.97
N ALA A 167 -49.75 23.06 6.78
CA ALA A 167 -50.34 21.84 6.19
C ALA A 167 -50.15 21.98 4.63
N ALA A 168 -49.92 20.97 3.76
CA ALA A 168 -50.86 20.01 3.13
C ALA A 168 -50.63 19.98 1.58
N ALA A 169 -50.92 18.83 0.97
CA ALA A 169 -51.23 18.55 -0.46
C ALA A 169 -50.10 18.25 -1.50
N LYS A 170 -50.12 17.00 -2.00
CA LYS A 170 -49.58 16.43 -3.27
C LYS A 170 -50.64 16.57 -4.41
N PRO A 171 -50.50 16.04 -5.66
CA PRO A 171 -49.39 15.85 -6.64
C PRO A 171 -49.79 16.17 -8.13
N ALA A 172 -48.85 16.18 -9.10
CA ALA A 172 -49.06 15.84 -10.54
C ALA A 172 -47.71 15.77 -11.32
N LYS A 173 -47.25 14.60 -11.84
CA LYS A 173 -47.37 14.07 -13.23
C LYS A 173 -46.84 15.00 -14.34
N SER A 174 -45.74 14.66 -15.03
CA SER A 174 -45.66 14.02 -16.38
C SER A 174 -44.48 14.70 -17.12
N ALA A 175 -43.74 14.20 -18.11
CA ALA A 175 -43.82 13.07 -19.03
C ALA A 175 -42.41 12.79 -19.63
N LYS A 176 -42.19 11.56 -20.10
CA LYS A 176 -41.13 11.13 -21.04
C LYS A 176 -41.74 11.11 -22.46
N PRO A 177 -41.00 11.42 -23.54
CA PRO A 177 -40.60 10.39 -24.54
C PRO A 177 -39.13 10.59 -25.00
N ALA A 178 -38.29 9.57 -25.15
CA ALA A 178 -38.12 8.68 -26.33
C ALA A 178 -37.80 9.41 -27.66
N GLY A 179 -36.59 9.18 -28.23
CA GLY A 179 -36.34 9.43 -29.66
C GLY A 179 -34.90 9.70 -30.10
N ALA A 180 -34.33 8.73 -30.83
CA ALA A 180 -33.46 8.87 -32.01
C ALA A 180 -32.03 9.49 -31.92
N ALA A 181 -31.05 8.59 -31.89
CA ALA A 181 -30.05 8.32 -32.95
C ALA A 181 -29.46 9.45 -33.83
N LYS A 182 -28.12 9.34 -33.94
CA LYS A 182 -27.18 9.73 -35.03
C LYS A 182 -26.35 11.01 -34.84
N ALA A 183 -25.07 10.82 -34.49
CA ALA A 183 -23.98 11.70 -34.92
C ALA A 183 -22.64 10.95 -35.04
N LYS A 184 -22.17 10.82 -36.28
CA LYS A 184 -20.79 10.99 -36.81
C LYS A 184 -19.64 10.15 -36.21
N THR A 185 -19.10 9.17 -36.94
CA THR A 185 -17.95 9.24 -37.89
C THR A 185 -16.61 8.92 -37.21
N THR A 186 -15.98 7.78 -37.57
CA THR A 186 -14.51 7.64 -37.78
C THR A 186 -14.14 6.25 -38.32
N VAL A 187 -13.69 6.26 -39.58
CA VAL A 187 -12.65 5.47 -40.27
C VAL A 187 -12.42 4.00 -39.88
N GLN A 188 -12.72 3.11 -40.83
CA GLN A 188 -12.11 1.80 -40.97
C GLN A 188 -11.55 1.70 -42.41
N ARG A 189 -10.23 1.66 -42.57
CA ARG A 189 -9.56 1.33 -43.84
C ARG A 189 -8.92 -0.05 -43.70
N LYS A 190 -9.48 -1.03 -44.41
CA LYS A 190 -8.86 -2.33 -44.71
C LYS A 190 -9.39 -2.82 -46.06
N SER A 191 -8.52 -2.89 -47.08
CA SER A 191 -8.40 -3.99 -48.06
C SER A 191 -7.81 -3.56 -49.43
N GLY A 192 -7.08 -4.49 -50.08
CA GLY A 192 -6.61 -4.50 -51.48
C GLY A 192 -5.16 -4.04 -51.63
N SER A 193 -4.13 -4.87 -51.88
CA SER A 193 -3.94 -6.01 -52.78
C SER A 193 -4.23 -5.69 -54.25
N ASN A 194 -3.22 -5.18 -54.95
CA ASN A 194 -2.64 -5.76 -56.18
C ASN A 194 -1.32 -5.04 -56.50
#